data_AF-A0AAQ0VBJ9-F1
#
_entry.id   AF-A0AAQ0VBJ9-F1
#
_cell.length_a   1.000
_cell.length_b   1.000
_cell.length_c   1.000
_cell.angle_alpha   90.00
_cell.angle_beta   90.00
_cell.angle_gamma   90.00
#
_symmetry.space_group_name_H-M   'P 1'
#
loop_
_entity.id
_entity.type
_entity.pdbx_description
1 polymer ?
#
loop_
_entity_poly.entity_id
_entity_poly.type
_entity_poly.pdbx_seq_one_letter_code
_entity_poly.pdbx_strand_id
1 'polypeptide(L)'
;MFALNAQHIAGQGVKIEPGAKSVNLPVRGQLVINNGQLAMRLLKTGNSSIPAAVPVLNAVRDAATGLDKITVPAVAGAPARTILVNPASAPSKPSNTGNQKPVPVTPVHTGTEIKPVETLVTTTTPAVDAGGLRDFIYWRPDAAGTGVEPVYVMLSGPYGETNAKGKYSGREYNKDKAGGPIQNLDWKTATIDRAGVDKVKLHTGRFGESPDNKVMIDRLEKILKGELQPTDTDKRFYTHEIRELERYRSVGVPDGVSPDDDGATWNNTHTATLEDYKLSSDRSLLYTPEALKAGDE
;
A
#
# COMPACT_ATOMS: atom_id res chain seq x y z
N MET A 1 -10.24 -1.46 6.30
CA MET A 1 -10.05 -0.42 7.34
C MET A 1 -10.88 -0.80 8.55
N PHE A 2 -10.38 -0.54 9.75
CA PHE A 2 -11.11 -0.73 11.01
C PHE A 2 -10.89 0.51 11.89
N ALA A 3 -11.89 0.91 12.66
CA ALA A 3 -11.83 2.10 13.50
C ALA A 3 -12.52 1.87 14.84
N LEU A 4 -11.98 2.50 15.90
CA LEU A 4 -12.51 2.45 17.25
C LEU A 4 -12.19 3.75 18.01
N ASN A 5 -12.89 4.03 19.12
CA ASN A 5 -12.57 5.20 19.93
C ASN A 5 -11.17 5.04 20.56
N ALA A 6 -10.24 5.91 20.21
CA ALA A 6 -8.83 5.82 20.61
C ALA A 6 -8.64 5.87 22.13
N GLN A 7 -9.56 6.50 22.86
CA GLN A 7 -9.51 6.59 24.31
C GLN A 7 -9.61 5.20 24.98
N HIS A 8 -10.24 4.21 24.33
CA HIS A 8 -10.34 2.83 24.83
C HIS A 8 -9.02 2.05 24.78
N ILE A 9 -8.04 2.53 24.01
CA ILE A 9 -6.72 1.90 23.86
C ILE A 9 -5.59 2.80 24.34
N ALA A 10 -5.91 3.90 25.03
CA ALA A 10 -4.94 4.79 25.64
C ALA A 10 -4.20 4.10 26.80
N GLY A 11 -3.02 4.63 27.15
CA GLY A 11 -2.30 4.19 28.34
C GLY A 11 -3.12 4.44 29.62
N GLN A 12 -2.82 3.69 30.69
CA GLN A 12 -3.48 3.88 31.97
C GLN A 12 -3.33 5.33 32.45
N GLY A 13 -4.45 5.98 32.77
CA GLY A 13 -4.48 7.39 33.21
C GLY A 13 -4.23 8.42 32.11
N VAL A 14 -4.07 8.00 30.85
CA VAL A 14 -3.87 8.91 29.71
C VAL A 14 -5.22 9.34 29.16
N LYS A 15 -5.46 10.66 29.18
CA LYS A 15 -6.56 11.29 28.46
C LYS A 15 -6.03 11.84 27.13
N ILE A 16 -6.67 11.46 26.03
CA ILE A 16 -6.32 11.99 24.71
C ILE A 16 -7.05 13.32 24.54
N GLU A 17 -6.29 14.40 24.31
CA GLU A 17 -6.84 15.75 24.18
C GLU A 17 -6.60 16.34 22.77
N PRO A 18 -7.53 17.18 22.27
CA PRO A 18 -7.38 17.84 20.97
C PRO A 18 -6.09 18.68 20.88
N GLY A 19 -5.57 18.84 19.66
CA GLY A 19 -4.38 19.65 19.38
C GLY A 19 -3.06 18.89 19.38
N ALA A 20 -3.03 17.65 19.86
CA ALA A 20 -1.86 16.78 19.74
C ALA A 20 -1.58 16.41 18.26
N LYS A 21 -0.30 16.40 17.86
CA LYS A 21 0.13 15.91 16.53
C LYS A 21 0.36 14.40 16.51
N SER A 22 0.58 13.80 17.66
CA SER A 22 0.71 12.37 17.85
C SER A 22 0.25 11.97 19.25
N VAL A 23 -0.15 10.71 19.40
CA VAL A 23 -0.54 10.12 20.69
C VAL A 23 0.25 8.82 20.87
N ASN A 24 0.87 8.64 22.04
CA ASN A 24 1.53 7.39 22.37
C ASN A 24 0.50 6.36 22.84
N LEU A 25 0.35 5.27 22.08
CA LEU A 25 -0.51 4.15 22.45
C LEU A 25 0.32 2.95 22.93
N PRO A 26 -0.10 2.25 24.00
CA PRO A 26 0.57 1.04 24.50
C PRO A 26 0.45 -0.16 23.56
N VAL A 27 -0.49 -0.11 22.61
CA VAL A 27 -0.77 -1.12 21.59
C VAL A 27 -1.15 -0.42 20.29
N ARG A 28 -0.66 -0.91 19.15
CA ARG A 28 -1.07 -0.47 17.80
C ARG A 28 -1.64 -1.65 17.01
N GLY A 29 -2.61 -1.38 16.14
CA GLY A 29 -3.31 -2.37 15.34
C GLY A 29 -2.85 -2.38 13.89
N GLN A 30 -2.84 -3.57 13.29
CA GLN A 30 -2.65 -3.78 11.86
C GLN A 30 -3.72 -4.73 11.34
N LEU A 31 -4.31 -4.42 10.19
CA LEU A 31 -5.14 -5.36 9.47
C LEU A 31 -4.26 -6.18 8.52
N VAL A 32 -4.34 -7.50 8.63
CA VAL A 32 -3.62 -8.44 7.77
C VAL A 32 -4.57 -9.48 7.22
N ILE A 33 -4.24 -10.04 6.06
CA ILE A 33 -4.86 -11.29 5.62
C ILE A 33 -4.02 -12.44 6.20
N ASN A 34 -4.68 -13.39 6.85
CA ASN A 34 -4.06 -14.57 7.41
C ASN A 34 -4.90 -15.80 7.01
N ASN A 35 -4.33 -16.71 6.22
CA ASN A 35 -5.04 -17.87 5.68
C ASN A 35 -6.36 -17.50 4.99
N GLY A 36 -6.35 -16.42 4.21
CA GLY A 36 -7.52 -15.92 3.48
C GLY A 36 -8.56 -15.18 4.34
N GLN A 37 -8.34 -15.03 5.64
CA GLN A 37 -9.22 -14.28 6.54
C GLN A 37 -8.61 -12.92 6.91
N LEU A 38 -9.45 -11.88 6.96
CA LEU A 38 -9.06 -10.59 7.53
C LEU A 38 -8.90 -10.74 9.04
N ALA A 39 -7.70 -10.48 9.55
CA ALA A 39 -7.37 -10.54 10.95
C ALA A 39 -6.82 -9.19 11.45
N MET A 40 -7.17 -8.85 12.69
CA MET A 40 -6.58 -7.72 13.41
C MET A 40 -5.41 -8.23 14.25
N ARG A 41 -4.20 -7.78 13.93
CA ARG A 41 -3.01 -7.98 14.76
C ARG A 41 -2.84 -6.80 15.69
N LEU A 42 -2.81 -7.07 16.99
CA LEU A 42 -2.52 -6.08 18.02
C LEU A 42 -1.06 -6.22 18.45
N LEU A 43 -0.33 -5.13 18.34
CA LEU A 43 1.12 -5.09 18.49
C LEU A 43 1.49 -4.25 19.72
N LYS A 44 2.19 -4.85 20.67
CA LYS A 44 2.69 -4.15 21.85
C LYS A 44 3.76 -3.13 21.42
N THR A 45 3.60 -1.88 21.85
CA THR A 45 4.56 -0.80 21.57
C THR A 45 5.60 -0.68 22.68
N GLY A 46 6.76 -0.12 22.36
CA GLY A 46 7.86 0.08 23.30
C GLY A 46 9.20 0.34 22.61
N ASN A 47 10.27 0.40 23.41
CA ASN A 47 11.60 0.88 22.97
C ASN A 47 12.38 -0.05 22.03
N SER A 48 11.85 -1.22 21.66
CA SER A 48 12.66 -2.28 21.04
C SER A 48 12.20 -2.72 19.65
N SER A 49 11.00 -2.35 19.18
CA SER A 49 10.53 -2.79 17.84
C SER A 49 9.45 -1.91 17.22
N ILE A 50 8.47 -1.44 18.00
CA ILE A 50 7.31 -0.70 17.47
C ILE A 50 7.14 0.62 18.22
N PRO A 51 7.31 1.77 17.53
CA PRO A 51 7.10 3.09 18.14
C PRO A 51 5.68 3.24 18.68
N ALA A 52 5.55 3.84 19.87
CA ALA A 52 4.25 4.10 20.49
C ALA A 52 3.48 5.24 19.82
N ALA A 53 4.20 6.18 19.19
CA ALA A 53 3.61 7.37 18.59
C ALA A 53 2.73 7.02 17.38
N VAL A 54 1.45 7.36 17.46
CA VAL A 54 0.48 7.30 16.37
C VAL A 54 0.21 8.73 15.89
N PRO A 55 0.31 9.02 14.59
CA PRO A 55 0.05 10.35 14.06
C PRO A 55 -1.42 10.74 14.20
N VAL A 56 -1.69 12.01 14.51
CA VAL A 56 -3.02 12.61 14.48
C VAL A 56 -3.18 13.33 13.13
N LEU A 57 -4.16 12.93 12.34
CA LEU A 57 -4.49 13.53 11.06
C LEU A 57 -5.76 14.36 11.16
N ASN A 58 -5.80 15.46 10.42
CA ASN A 58 -6.95 16.34 10.35
C ASN A 58 -7.82 15.97 9.14
N ALA A 59 -9.13 16.00 9.35
CA ALA A 59 -10.10 15.89 8.27
C ALA A 59 -10.39 17.29 7.70
N VAL A 60 -10.48 17.40 6.38
CA VAL A 60 -10.78 18.65 5.67
C VAL A 60 -12.16 18.53 5.02
N ARG A 61 -13.05 19.47 5.32
CA ARG A 61 -14.39 19.53 4.70
C ARG A 61 -14.28 19.77 3.20
N ASP A 62 -14.88 18.89 2.42
CA ASP A 62 -15.21 19.13 1.03
C ASP A 62 -16.61 19.77 0.94
N ALA A 63 -16.65 21.06 0.63
CA ALA A 63 -17.89 21.83 0.56
C ALA A 63 -18.82 21.36 -0.58
N ALA A 64 -18.29 20.73 -1.64
CA ALA A 64 -19.10 20.27 -2.76
C ALA A 64 -19.88 19.00 -2.43
N THR A 65 -19.27 18.09 -1.65
CA THR A 65 -19.86 16.78 -1.32
C THR A 65 -20.44 16.74 0.09
N GLY A 66 -20.06 17.66 0.97
CA GLY A 66 -20.42 17.65 2.39
C GLY A 66 -19.69 16.58 3.22
N LEU A 67 -18.75 15.85 2.61
CA LEU A 67 -17.90 14.86 3.28
C LEU A 67 -16.63 15.53 3.82
N ASP A 68 -16.01 14.92 4.82
CA ASP A 68 -14.65 15.28 5.23
C ASP A 68 -13.64 14.31 4.58
N LYS A 69 -12.45 14.82 4.23
CA LYS A 69 -11.37 14.06 3.59
C LYS A 69 -10.15 14.04 4.51
N ILE A 70 -9.60 12.85 4.74
CA ILE A 70 -8.32 12.66 5.43
C ILE A 70 -7.31 12.13 4.43
N THR A 71 -6.17 12.81 4.30
CA THR A 71 -5.05 12.34 3.48
C THR A 71 -4.07 11.55 4.35
N VAL A 72 -4.04 10.24 4.14
CA VAL A 72 -3.06 9.35 4.74
C VAL A 72 -1.79 9.40 3.89
N PRO A 73 -0.60 9.69 4.47
CA PRO A 73 0.64 9.79 3.71
C PRO A 73 0.99 8.54 2.90
N ALA A 74 1.78 8.75 1.85
CA ALA A 74 2.41 7.67 1.11
C ALA A 74 3.39 6.90 2.00
N VAL A 75 3.59 5.62 1.69
CA VAL A 75 4.59 4.76 2.34
C VAL A 75 5.42 4.07 1.27
N ALA A 76 6.52 3.42 1.65
CA ALA A 76 7.32 2.65 0.72
C ALA A 76 6.43 1.67 -0.08
N GLY A 77 6.48 1.80 -1.40
CA GLY A 77 5.71 0.97 -2.30
C GLY A 77 4.24 1.34 -2.48
N ALA A 78 3.64 2.29 -1.74
CA ALA A 78 2.21 2.65 -1.93
C ALA A 78 1.93 4.16 -1.80
N PRO A 79 1.07 4.73 -2.68
CA PRO A 79 0.78 6.16 -2.68
C PRO A 79 -0.03 6.61 -1.45
N ALA A 80 -0.15 7.93 -1.32
CA ALA A 80 -1.06 8.54 -0.36
C ALA A 80 -2.49 8.04 -0.61
N ARG A 81 -3.28 7.91 0.45
CA ARG A 81 -4.66 7.42 0.38
C ARG A 81 -5.62 8.45 0.96
N THR A 82 -6.73 8.66 0.27
CA THR A 82 -7.83 9.50 0.77
C THR A 82 -8.85 8.65 1.50
N ILE A 83 -9.13 8.99 2.76
CA ILE A 83 -10.24 8.43 3.53
C ILE A 83 -11.38 9.44 3.56
N LEU A 84 -12.58 9.00 3.16
CA LEU A 84 -13.79 9.79 3.26
C LEU A 84 -14.46 9.55 4.62
N VAL A 85 -14.79 10.63 5.31
CA VAL A 85 -15.55 10.61 6.56
C VAL A 85 -16.90 11.25 6.27
N ASN A 86 -17.97 10.50 6.54
CA ASN A 86 -19.32 11.03 6.49
C ASN A 86 -19.65 11.66 7.85
N PRO A 87 -19.81 13.00 7.95
CA PRO A 87 -20.13 13.65 9.21
C PRO A 87 -21.61 13.50 9.60
N ALA A 88 -22.46 13.02 8.69
CA ALA A 88 -23.87 12.78 9.00
C ALA A 88 -24.01 11.58 9.95
N SER A 89 -24.89 11.68 10.94
CA SER A 89 -25.23 10.56 11.80
C SER A 89 -25.79 9.42 10.95
N ALA A 90 -25.26 8.22 11.12
CA ALA A 90 -25.75 7.05 10.41
C ALA A 90 -27.23 6.80 10.79
N PRO A 91 -28.15 6.74 9.80
CA PRO A 91 -29.56 6.50 10.11
C PRO A 91 -29.72 5.07 10.63
N SER A 92 -30.59 4.87 11.63
CA SER A 92 -30.87 3.55 12.20
C SER A 92 -31.54 2.59 11.20
N LYS A 93 -32.17 3.12 10.15
CA LYS A 93 -32.66 2.41 8.96
C LYS A 93 -32.50 3.30 7.73
N PRO A 94 -32.06 2.77 6.58
CA PRO A 94 -32.13 3.50 5.32
C PRO A 94 -33.60 3.83 5.05
N SER A 95 -33.94 5.10 5.00
CA SER A 95 -35.27 5.58 4.63
C SER A 95 -35.09 6.66 3.58
N ASN A 96 -35.88 6.60 2.51
CA ASN A 96 -35.92 7.65 1.49
C ASN A 96 -37.35 8.18 1.38
N THR A 97 -37.81 8.77 2.48
CA THR A 97 -39.13 9.39 2.60
C THR A 97 -38.98 10.90 2.62
N GLY A 98 -40.01 11.65 2.18
CA GLY A 98 -40.00 13.12 2.18
C GLY A 98 -39.86 13.80 3.56
N ASN A 99 -39.79 13.03 4.66
CA ASN A 99 -39.67 13.53 6.02
C ASN A 99 -38.21 13.74 6.47
N GLN A 100 -37.22 13.56 5.59
CA GLN A 100 -35.80 13.64 5.93
C GLN A 100 -35.09 14.67 5.06
N LYS A 101 -34.14 15.39 5.64
CA LYS A 101 -33.23 16.24 4.85
C LYS A 101 -32.24 15.35 4.10
N PRO A 102 -31.87 15.68 2.85
CA PRO A 102 -30.82 14.97 2.14
C PRO A 102 -29.51 15.03 2.91
N VAL A 103 -28.96 13.87 3.26
CA VAL A 103 -27.64 13.71 3.87
C VAL A 103 -26.87 12.63 3.12
N PRO A 104 -25.53 12.68 3.08
CA PRO A 104 -24.74 11.60 2.51
C PRO A 104 -25.02 10.27 3.24
N VAL A 105 -25.17 9.18 2.50
CA VAL A 105 -25.41 7.84 3.06
C VAL A 105 -24.19 6.97 2.78
N THR A 106 -23.58 6.44 3.84
CA THR A 106 -22.45 5.50 3.72
C THR A 106 -22.97 4.14 3.27
N PRO A 107 -22.40 3.51 2.23
CA PRO A 107 -22.74 2.14 1.84
C PRO A 107 -22.57 1.17 3.02
N VAL A 108 -23.58 0.33 3.25
CA VAL A 108 -23.58 -0.67 4.32
C VAL A 108 -22.92 -1.96 3.80
N HIS A 109 -22.20 -2.65 4.66
CA HIS A 109 -21.64 -3.98 4.35
C HIS A 109 -22.76 -5.00 4.12
N THR A 110 -22.76 -5.65 2.95
CA THR A 110 -23.79 -6.62 2.52
C THR A 110 -23.28 -8.05 2.38
N GLY A 111 -21.97 -8.27 2.55
CA GLY A 111 -21.32 -9.56 2.32
C GLY A 111 -21.31 -10.45 3.56
N THR A 112 -20.15 -11.06 3.81
CA THR A 112 -19.92 -12.02 4.90
C THR A 112 -20.26 -11.47 6.29
N GLU A 113 -20.80 -12.30 7.16
CA GLU A 113 -21.02 -11.93 8.56
C GLU A 113 -19.70 -11.58 9.27
N ILE A 114 -19.69 -10.48 10.05
CA ILE A 114 -18.53 -10.07 10.83
C ILE A 114 -18.69 -10.61 12.25
N LYS A 115 -17.87 -11.60 12.61
CA LYS A 115 -17.83 -12.18 13.98
C LYS A 115 -16.52 -11.87 14.68
N PRO A 116 -16.54 -11.48 15.96
CA PRO A 116 -15.34 -11.46 16.79
C PRO A 116 -14.70 -12.85 16.83
N VAL A 117 -13.37 -12.91 16.76
CA VAL A 117 -12.63 -14.17 16.90
C VAL A 117 -12.62 -14.56 18.38
N GLU A 118 -13.09 -15.77 18.70
CA GLU A 118 -13.20 -16.25 20.08
C GLU A 118 -11.83 -16.59 20.71
N THR A 119 -10.85 -16.99 19.89
CA THR A 119 -9.52 -17.40 20.35
C THR A 119 -8.46 -16.36 20.02
N LEU A 120 -7.93 -15.69 21.03
CA LEU A 120 -6.79 -14.79 20.90
C LEU A 120 -5.49 -15.60 20.82
N VAL A 121 -4.78 -15.47 19.71
CA VAL A 121 -3.44 -16.05 19.56
C VAL A 121 -2.41 -14.99 19.93
N THR A 122 -1.62 -15.25 20.98
CA THR A 122 -0.49 -14.40 21.35
C THR A 122 0.79 -15.04 20.86
N THR A 123 1.51 -14.34 19.99
CA THR A 123 2.82 -14.76 19.49
C THR A 123 3.89 -13.83 20.01
N THR A 124 4.93 -14.36 20.65
CA THR A 124 6.15 -13.62 20.98
C THR A 124 7.09 -13.67 19.78
N THR A 125 6.85 -12.83 18.79
CA THR A 125 7.68 -12.76 17.58
C THR A 125 8.98 -12.00 17.90
N PRO A 126 10.18 -12.51 17.56
CA PRO A 126 11.37 -11.67 17.58
C PRO A 126 11.17 -10.49 16.61
N ALA A 127 11.41 -9.27 17.12
CA ALA A 127 11.26 -7.96 16.48
C ALA A 127 10.41 -7.95 15.20
N VAL A 128 9.09 -7.80 15.37
CA VAL A 128 8.20 -7.46 14.26
C VAL A 128 8.73 -6.17 13.61
N ASP A 129 8.99 -6.24 12.32
CA ASP A 129 9.28 -5.07 11.52
C ASP A 129 8.05 -4.15 11.52
N ALA A 130 8.21 -2.93 12.02
CA ALA A 130 7.15 -1.92 12.06
C ALA A 130 6.69 -1.46 10.65
N GLY A 131 7.32 -1.96 9.59
CA GLY A 131 7.17 -1.55 8.19
C GLY A 131 5.77 -1.65 7.57
N GLY A 132 4.80 -2.24 8.27
CA GLY A 132 3.43 -2.38 7.78
C GLY A 132 2.37 -1.57 8.53
N LEU A 133 2.72 -0.76 9.54
CA LEU A 133 1.74 0.01 10.31
C LEU A 133 1.27 1.25 9.53
N ARG A 134 0.01 1.22 9.10
CA ARG A 134 -0.69 2.37 8.51
C ARG A 134 -1.91 2.69 9.36
N ASP A 135 -1.65 3.35 10.48
CA ASP A 135 -2.63 3.74 11.47
C ASP A 135 -2.51 5.22 11.81
N PHE A 136 -3.62 5.82 12.23
CA PHE A 136 -3.69 7.22 12.62
C PHE A 136 -4.84 7.45 13.59
N ILE A 137 -4.84 8.61 14.22
CA ILE A 137 -5.98 9.12 14.98
C ILE A 137 -6.56 10.33 14.25
N TYR A 138 -7.88 10.48 14.25
CA TYR A 138 -8.54 11.73 13.86
C TYR A 138 -9.63 12.08 14.86
N TRP A 139 -10.11 13.32 14.83
CA TRP A 139 -11.19 13.78 15.70
C TRP A 139 -12.51 13.81 14.93
N ARG A 140 -13.58 13.30 15.54
CA ARG A 140 -14.96 13.49 15.07
C ARG A 140 -15.82 14.09 16.18
N PRO A 141 -16.96 14.73 15.85
CA PRO A 141 -17.94 15.10 16.85
C PRO A 141 -18.37 13.90 17.70
N ASP A 142 -18.55 14.11 18.99
CA ASP A 142 -19.11 13.08 19.87
C ASP A 142 -20.61 12.83 19.58
N ALA A 143 -21.18 11.79 20.19
CA ALA A 143 -22.58 11.43 19.98
C ALA A 143 -23.57 12.52 20.41
N ALA A 144 -23.18 13.40 21.34
CA ALA A 144 -24.00 14.53 21.78
C ALA A 144 -23.89 15.75 20.85
N GLY A 145 -22.89 15.79 19.96
CA GLY A 145 -22.59 16.91 19.08
C GLY A 145 -22.04 18.14 19.82
N THR A 146 -21.69 18.00 21.10
CA THR A 146 -21.23 19.10 21.97
C THR A 146 -19.72 19.11 22.18
N GLY A 147 -19.06 18.02 21.81
CA GLY A 147 -17.62 17.85 21.94
C GLY A 147 -17.04 17.03 20.79
N VAL A 148 -15.85 16.50 21.01
CA VAL A 148 -15.14 15.66 20.05
C VAL A 148 -14.59 14.43 20.73
N GLU A 149 -14.52 13.33 19.98
CA GLU A 149 -13.88 12.10 20.41
C GLU A 149 -12.77 11.68 19.43
N PRO A 150 -11.66 11.12 19.94
CA PRO A 150 -10.58 10.64 19.10
C PRO A 150 -10.92 9.25 18.56
N VAL A 151 -10.72 9.05 17.26
CA VAL A 151 -10.95 7.77 16.58
C VAL A 151 -9.62 7.24 16.09
N TYR A 152 -9.23 6.07 16.58
CA TYR A 152 -8.09 5.32 16.09
C TYR A 152 -8.51 4.52 14.87
N VAL A 153 -7.79 4.69 13.77
CA VAL A 153 -8.03 4.02 12.49
C VAL A 153 -6.82 3.17 12.16
N MET A 154 -7.06 1.92 11.80
CA MET A 154 -6.05 0.99 11.29
C MET A 154 -6.40 0.55 9.86
N LEU A 155 -5.42 0.62 8.98
CA LEU A 155 -5.55 0.22 7.58
C LEU A 155 -4.91 -1.15 7.35
N SER A 156 -5.40 -1.84 6.32
CA SER A 156 -4.71 -3.01 5.79
C SER A 156 -3.49 -2.58 4.99
N GLY A 157 -2.56 -3.51 4.83
CA GLY A 157 -1.48 -3.38 3.87
C GLY A 157 -2.02 -3.05 2.46
N PRO A 158 -1.25 -2.30 1.66
CA PRO A 158 -1.71 -1.88 0.34
C PRO A 158 -1.90 -3.03 -0.66
N TYR A 159 -1.20 -4.15 -0.47
CA TYR A 159 -1.06 -5.24 -1.45
C TYR A 159 -1.47 -6.63 -0.92
N GLY A 160 -2.54 -6.69 -0.14
CA GLY A 160 -3.08 -7.96 0.37
C GLY A 160 -2.18 -8.66 1.39
N GLU A 161 -2.12 -9.99 1.30
CA GLU A 161 -1.36 -10.86 2.20
C GLU A 161 0.15 -10.74 1.95
N THR A 162 0.95 -10.53 3.01
CA THR A 162 2.42 -10.52 2.96
C THR A 162 3.02 -11.41 4.05
N ASN A 163 4.18 -12.01 3.79
CA ASN A 163 4.86 -12.91 4.73
C ASN A 163 6.40 -12.77 4.75
N ALA A 164 6.94 -11.81 4.01
CA ALA A 164 8.36 -11.50 3.95
C ALA A 164 8.57 -10.02 3.66
N LYS A 165 9.72 -9.50 4.08
CA LYS A 165 10.21 -8.17 3.73
C LYS A 165 11.47 -8.29 2.89
N GLY A 166 11.52 -7.55 1.78
CA GLY A 166 12.69 -7.45 0.94
C GLY A 166 13.87 -6.82 1.69
N LYS A 167 15.05 -7.43 1.58
CA LYS A 167 16.27 -6.97 2.25
C LYS A 167 16.77 -5.66 1.64
N TYR A 168 16.70 -5.53 0.32
CA TYR A 168 17.22 -4.38 -0.41
C TYR A 168 16.14 -3.32 -0.67
N SER A 169 14.95 -3.76 -1.08
CA SER A 169 13.81 -2.89 -1.36
C SER A 169 13.12 -2.37 -0.11
N GLY A 170 13.16 -3.12 0.99
CA GLY A 170 12.39 -2.84 2.21
C GLY A 170 10.89 -3.04 2.07
N ARG A 171 10.41 -3.62 0.96
CA ARG A 171 8.98 -3.81 0.67
C ARG A 171 8.46 -5.08 1.32
N GLU A 172 7.26 -5.01 1.88
CA GLU A 172 6.51 -6.19 2.30
C GLU A 172 5.92 -6.90 1.07
N TYR A 173 6.06 -8.22 1.00
CA TYR A 173 5.54 -9.05 -0.09
C TYR A 173 5.25 -10.48 0.37
N ASN A 174 4.60 -11.27 -0.49
CA ASN A 174 4.41 -12.69 -0.29
C ASN A 174 5.39 -13.48 -1.15
N LYS A 175 6.42 -14.05 -0.51
CA LYS A 175 7.48 -14.80 -1.21
C LYS A 175 6.96 -16.07 -1.88
N ASP A 176 5.88 -16.65 -1.36
CA ASP A 176 5.29 -17.88 -1.90
C ASP A 176 4.39 -17.59 -3.12
N LYS A 177 4.03 -16.32 -3.34
CA LYS A 177 3.27 -15.82 -4.50
C LYS A 177 4.12 -14.93 -5.43
N ALA A 178 5.44 -15.05 -5.37
CA ALA A 178 6.38 -14.19 -6.10
C ALA A 178 6.91 -14.79 -7.42
N GLY A 179 6.41 -15.94 -7.85
CA GLY A 179 6.86 -16.60 -9.08
C GLY A 179 8.25 -17.24 -8.99
N GLY A 180 8.56 -17.84 -7.83
CA GLY A 180 9.80 -18.57 -7.57
C GLY A 180 10.74 -17.88 -6.57
N PRO A 181 11.83 -18.56 -6.16
CA PRO A 181 12.76 -18.04 -5.16
C PRO A 181 13.50 -16.78 -5.64
N ILE A 182 14.05 -16.02 -4.70
CA ILE A 182 14.99 -14.93 -5.00
C ILE A 182 16.31 -15.54 -5.51
N GLN A 183 16.85 -14.95 -6.56
CA GLN A 183 18.13 -15.30 -7.17
C GLN A 183 19.18 -14.21 -6.91
N ASN A 184 20.44 -14.53 -7.13
CA ASN A 184 21.54 -13.57 -6.98
C ASN A 184 21.98 -13.07 -8.37
N LEU A 185 21.23 -12.14 -8.96
CA LEU A 185 21.43 -11.68 -10.34
C LEU A 185 22.19 -10.35 -10.42
N ASP A 186 22.71 -10.05 -11.61
CA ASP A 186 23.38 -8.78 -11.96
C ASP A 186 22.95 -8.37 -13.38
N TRP A 187 22.75 -7.07 -13.60
CA TRP A 187 22.35 -6.49 -14.89
C TRP A 187 23.54 -6.07 -15.77
N LYS A 188 24.74 -5.92 -15.20
CA LYS A 188 25.87 -5.24 -15.86
C LYS A 188 26.28 -5.87 -17.19
N THR A 189 26.19 -7.19 -17.29
CA THR A 189 26.56 -7.95 -18.49
C THR A 189 25.40 -8.13 -19.47
N ALA A 190 24.22 -7.56 -19.20
CA ALA A 190 23.08 -7.69 -20.08
C ALA A 190 23.35 -7.02 -21.44
N THR A 191 23.01 -7.75 -22.51
CA THR A 191 22.94 -7.23 -23.87
C THR A 191 21.48 -6.94 -24.20
N ILE A 192 21.21 -5.71 -24.64
CA ILE A 192 19.87 -5.30 -25.07
C ILE A 192 19.70 -5.76 -26.51
N ASP A 193 18.71 -6.61 -26.75
CA ASP A 193 18.37 -7.12 -28.07
C ASP A 193 16.87 -6.95 -28.38
N ARG A 194 16.49 -7.22 -29.63
CA ARG A 194 15.12 -7.05 -30.10
C ARG A 194 14.13 -7.90 -29.28
N ALA A 195 14.47 -9.16 -29.02
CA ALA A 195 13.58 -10.09 -28.34
C ALA A 195 13.32 -9.68 -26.88
N GLY A 196 14.33 -9.16 -26.19
CA GLY A 196 14.16 -8.63 -24.84
C GLY A 196 13.37 -7.32 -24.83
N VAL A 197 13.59 -6.40 -25.78
CA VAL A 197 12.79 -5.16 -25.86
C VAL A 197 11.32 -5.49 -26.14
N ASP A 198 11.04 -6.49 -26.96
CA ASP A 198 9.67 -6.95 -27.20
C ASP A 198 9.03 -7.54 -25.92
N LYS A 199 9.80 -8.25 -25.08
CA LYS A 199 9.33 -8.71 -23.75
C LYS A 199 9.08 -7.55 -22.79
N VAL A 200 9.94 -6.54 -22.78
CA VAL A 200 9.76 -5.32 -21.96
C VAL A 200 8.44 -4.65 -22.32
N LYS A 201 8.16 -4.46 -23.61
CA LYS A 201 6.90 -3.88 -24.10
C LYS A 201 5.69 -4.75 -23.72
N LEU A 202 5.81 -6.07 -23.85
CA LEU A 202 4.74 -7.01 -23.50
C LEU A 202 4.38 -6.92 -22.01
N HIS A 203 5.38 -6.86 -21.14
CA HIS A 203 5.18 -6.77 -19.70
C HIS A 203 4.64 -5.42 -19.26
N THR A 204 5.29 -4.33 -19.67
CA THR A 204 4.88 -2.97 -19.29
C THR A 204 3.51 -2.59 -19.87
N GLY A 205 3.18 -3.06 -21.08
CA GLY A 205 1.89 -2.81 -21.72
C GLY A 205 0.68 -3.39 -20.97
N ARG A 206 0.90 -4.38 -20.08
CA ARG A 206 -0.13 -4.93 -19.19
C ARG A 206 -0.81 -3.84 -18.33
N PHE A 207 -0.05 -2.81 -17.96
CA PHE A 207 -0.49 -1.78 -17.00
C PHE A 207 -1.08 -0.53 -17.68
N GLY A 208 -1.26 -0.57 -19.01
CA GLY A 208 -1.63 0.60 -19.80
C GLY A 208 -0.41 1.44 -20.18
N GLU A 209 -0.64 2.50 -20.96
CA GLU A 209 0.42 3.44 -21.32
C GLU A 209 0.84 4.28 -20.10
N SER A 210 2.15 4.33 -19.83
CA SER A 210 2.74 5.19 -18.82
C SER A 210 3.83 6.06 -19.45
N PRO A 211 3.85 7.39 -19.24
CA PRO A 211 4.84 8.28 -19.85
C PRO A 211 6.30 7.91 -19.53
N ASP A 212 6.58 7.49 -18.29
CA ASP A 212 7.91 7.05 -17.85
C ASP A 212 8.37 5.77 -18.57
N ASN A 213 7.49 4.76 -18.68
CA ASN A 213 7.75 3.54 -19.45
C ASN A 213 7.98 3.85 -20.92
N LYS A 214 7.22 4.79 -21.50
CA LYS A 214 7.39 5.21 -22.89
C LYS A 214 8.79 5.77 -23.13
N VAL A 215 9.27 6.66 -22.25
CA VAL A 215 10.64 7.20 -22.34
C VAL A 215 11.68 6.09 -22.26
N MET A 216 11.54 5.14 -21.32
CA MET A 216 12.49 4.03 -21.20
C MET A 216 12.47 3.11 -22.42
N ILE A 217 11.30 2.76 -22.95
CA ILE A 217 11.15 1.94 -24.17
C ILE A 217 11.77 2.64 -25.39
N ASP A 218 11.55 3.95 -25.55
CA ASP A 218 12.14 4.73 -26.64
C ASP A 218 13.67 4.76 -26.55
N ARG A 219 14.23 4.81 -25.34
CA ARG A 219 15.67 4.69 -25.12
C ARG A 219 16.19 3.31 -25.53
N LEU A 220 15.50 2.23 -25.14
CA LEU A 220 15.86 0.88 -25.56
C LEU A 220 15.86 0.72 -27.09
N GLU A 221 14.88 1.31 -27.79
CA GLU A 221 14.83 1.32 -29.26
C GLU A 221 16.01 2.08 -29.89
N LYS A 222 16.41 3.22 -29.32
CA LYS A 222 17.61 3.97 -29.78
C LYS A 222 18.90 3.16 -29.57
N ILE A 223 18.99 2.42 -28.47
CA ILE A 223 20.11 1.51 -28.21
C ILE A 223 20.17 0.41 -29.27
N LEU A 224 19.01 -0.20 -29.62
CA LEU A 224 18.97 -1.22 -30.68
C LEU A 224 19.41 -0.70 -32.06
N LYS A 225 19.19 0.58 -32.34
CA LYS A 225 19.62 1.24 -33.59
C LYS A 225 21.08 1.69 -33.55
N GLY A 226 21.76 1.58 -32.42
CA GLY A 226 23.11 2.11 -32.21
C GLY A 226 23.18 3.63 -32.07
N GLU A 227 22.04 4.30 -31.92
CA GLU A 227 21.93 5.76 -31.76
C GLU A 227 22.27 6.21 -30.33
N LEU A 228 22.23 5.30 -29.36
CA LEU A 228 22.49 5.56 -27.95
C LEU A 228 23.31 4.42 -27.34
N GLN A 229 24.31 4.76 -26.52
CA GLN A 229 25.03 3.77 -25.73
C GLN A 229 24.22 3.39 -24.48
N PRO A 230 24.12 2.10 -24.13
CA PRO A 230 23.33 1.67 -22.99
C PRO A 230 23.95 2.11 -21.67
N THR A 231 23.13 2.69 -20.79
CA THR A 231 23.52 3.02 -19.41
C THR A 231 23.14 1.91 -18.43
N ASP A 232 23.63 2.00 -17.19
CA ASP A 232 23.23 1.09 -16.13
C ASP A 232 21.73 1.19 -15.78
N THR A 233 21.11 2.35 -15.95
CA THR A 233 19.65 2.50 -15.77
C THR A 233 18.89 1.77 -16.87
N ASP A 234 19.32 1.88 -18.13
CA ASP A 234 18.69 1.15 -19.25
C ASP A 234 18.78 -0.37 -19.05
N LYS A 235 19.95 -0.86 -18.61
CA LYS A 235 20.17 -2.28 -18.33
C LYS A 235 19.36 -2.78 -17.13
N ARG A 236 19.28 -2.00 -16.04
CA ARG A 236 18.44 -2.34 -14.88
C ARG A 236 16.98 -2.43 -15.26
N PHE A 237 16.43 -1.42 -15.93
CA PHE A 237 15.06 -1.45 -16.44
C PHE A 237 14.81 -2.67 -17.33
N TYR A 238 15.63 -2.85 -18.37
CA TYR A 238 15.50 -3.96 -19.31
C TYR A 238 15.49 -5.33 -18.62
N THR A 239 16.46 -5.57 -17.73
CA THR A 239 16.57 -6.86 -17.03
C THR A 239 15.46 -7.06 -15.99
N HIS A 240 15.09 -6.00 -15.27
CA HIS A 240 14.00 -6.00 -14.30
C HIS A 240 12.67 -6.36 -14.97
N GLU A 241 12.25 -5.64 -16.01
CA GLU A 241 10.95 -5.89 -16.65
C GLU A 241 10.83 -7.30 -17.25
N ILE A 242 11.93 -7.84 -17.81
CA ILE A 242 11.96 -9.20 -18.34
C ILE A 242 11.85 -10.24 -17.22
N ARG A 243 12.58 -10.05 -16.13
CA ARG A 243 12.57 -10.97 -15.00
C ARG A 243 11.21 -10.95 -14.28
N GLU A 244 10.59 -9.78 -14.16
CA GLU A 244 9.27 -9.64 -13.58
C GLU A 244 8.21 -10.34 -14.44
N LEU A 245 8.28 -10.23 -15.77
CA LEU A 245 7.42 -10.98 -16.70
C LEU A 245 7.49 -12.50 -16.49
N GLU A 246 8.69 -13.04 -16.31
CA GLU A 246 8.87 -14.48 -16.05
C GLU A 246 8.24 -14.91 -14.73
N ARG A 247 8.30 -14.05 -13.70
CA ARG A 247 7.62 -14.29 -12.42
C ARG A 247 6.10 -14.27 -12.59
N TYR A 248 5.56 -13.33 -13.37
CA TYR A 248 4.14 -13.29 -13.73
C TYR A 248 3.65 -14.59 -14.39
N ARG A 249 4.42 -15.09 -15.37
CA ARG A 249 4.13 -16.37 -16.02
C ARG A 249 4.18 -17.54 -15.04
N SER A 250 5.15 -17.51 -14.11
CA SER A 250 5.34 -18.55 -13.10
C SER A 250 4.21 -18.61 -12.07
N VAL A 251 3.52 -17.48 -11.82
CA VAL A 251 2.31 -17.45 -10.98
C VAL A 251 1.02 -17.70 -11.77
N GLY A 252 1.13 -18.06 -13.05
CA GLY A 252 0.00 -18.43 -13.89
C GLY A 252 -0.79 -17.25 -14.47
N VAL A 253 -0.26 -16.03 -14.42
CA VAL A 253 -0.91 -14.86 -15.05
C VAL A 253 -0.56 -14.83 -16.53
N PRO A 254 -1.56 -14.83 -17.45
CA PRO A 254 -1.31 -14.72 -18.88
C PRO A 254 -0.60 -13.41 -19.27
N ASP A 255 0.12 -13.45 -20.38
CA ASP A 255 0.76 -12.26 -20.94
C ASP A 255 -0.31 -11.20 -21.31
N GLY A 256 -0.02 -9.93 -21.01
CA GLY A 256 -0.93 -8.80 -21.25
C GLY A 256 -2.12 -8.68 -20.29
N VAL A 257 -2.35 -9.64 -19.40
CA VAL A 257 -3.47 -9.59 -18.43
C VAL A 257 -3.01 -8.93 -17.13
N SER A 258 -3.69 -7.85 -16.72
CA SER A 258 -3.54 -7.26 -15.39
C SER A 258 -4.51 -7.96 -14.42
N PRO A 259 -4.01 -8.64 -13.37
CA PRO A 259 -4.87 -9.28 -12.37
C PRO A 259 -5.74 -8.26 -11.61
N ASP A 260 -7.00 -8.60 -11.38
CA ASP A 260 -7.90 -7.83 -10.51
C ASP A 260 -7.71 -8.27 -9.05
N ASP A 261 -6.56 -7.92 -8.47
CA ASP A 261 -6.14 -8.34 -7.13
C ASP A 261 -5.59 -7.20 -6.27
N ASP A 262 -6.03 -5.97 -6.56
CA ASP A 262 -5.55 -4.73 -5.92
C ASP A 262 -4.01 -4.56 -5.99
N GLY A 263 -3.36 -5.15 -7.00
CA GLY A 263 -1.92 -5.06 -7.22
C GLY A 263 -1.09 -6.00 -6.34
N ALA A 264 -1.72 -7.01 -5.73
CA ALA A 264 -1.01 -8.00 -4.91
C ALA A 264 0.02 -8.78 -5.74
N THR A 265 -0.36 -9.28 -6.92
CA THR A 265 0.55 -10.00 -7.82
C THR A 265 1.71 -9.10 -8.21
N TRP A 266 1.42 -7.87 -8.66
CA TRP A 266 2.44 -6.88 -9.01
C TRP A 266 3.42 -6.69 -7.86
N ASN A 267 2.94 -6.41 -6.65
CA ASN A 267 3.82 -6.16 -5.52
C ASN A 267 4.72 -7.37 -5.21
N ASN A 268 4.20 -8.59 -5.33
CA ASN A 268 4.96 -9.80 -5.04
C ASN A 268 6.04 -10.06 -6.09
N THR A 269 5.69 -10.01 -7.37
CA THR A 269 6.63 -10.23 -8.47
C THR A 269 7.65 -9.09 -8.60
N HIS A 270 7.20 -7.85 -8.45
CA HIS A 270 8.03 -6.66 -8.52
C HIS A 270 9.06 -6.63 -7.38
N THR A 271 8.60 -6.82 -6.14
CA THR A 271 9.49 -6.85 -4.96
C THR A 271 10.54 -7.95 -5.11
N ALA A 272 10.13 -9.16 -5.50
CA ALA A 272 11.08 -10.25 -5.69
C ALA A 272 12.10 -9.99 -6.82
N THR A 273 11.70 -9.26 -7.87
CA THR A 273 12.61 -8.86 -8.95
C THR A 273 13.61 -7.80 -8.48
N LEU A 274 13.18 -6.81 -7.67
CA LEU A 274 14.10 -5.87 -7.03
C LEU A 274 15.13 -6.61 -6.18
N GLU A 275 14.70 -7.62 -5.41
CA GLU A 275 15.60 -8.43 -4.59
C GLU A 275 16.56 -9.27 -5.43
N ASP A 276 16.13 -9.82 -6.58
CA ASP A 276 17.01 -10.57 -7.50
C ASP A 276 18.25 -9.73 -7.89
N TYR A 277 18.03 -8.45 -8.16
CA TYR A 277 19.06 -7.49 -8.55
C TYR A 277 19.59 -6.64 -7.39
N LYS A 278 19.17 -6.86 -6.14
CA LYS A 278 19.64 -6.09 -4.96
C LYS A 278 19.34 -4.59 -5.06
N LEU A 279 18.23 -4.24 -5.69
CA LEU A 279 17.79 -2.86 -5.88
C LEU A 279 16.91 -2.41 -4.71
N SER A 280 17.01 -1.14 -4.35
CA SER A 280 16.06 -0.53 -3.42
C SER A 280 14.73 -0.20 -4.12
N SER A 281 13.76 0.32 -3.37
CA SER A 281 12.48 0.78 -3.94
C SER A 281 12.56 2.15 -4.64
N ASP A 282 13.76 2.71 -4.78
CA ASP A 282 13.94 4.01 -5.44
C ASP A 282 13.73 3.88 -6.95
N ARG A 283 12.72 4.59 -7.48
CA ARG A 283 12.40 4.60 -8.92
C ARG A 283 13.56 5.09 -9.77
N SER A 284 14.46 5.93 -9.24
CA SER A 284 15.65 6.41 -9.96
C SER A 284 16.64 5.30 -10.34
N LEU A 285 16.51 4.11 -9.74
CA LEU A 285 17.29 2.94 -10.11
C LEU A 285 16.80 2.28 -11.41
N LEU A 286 15.51 2.44 -11.74
CA LEU A 286 14.89 1.83 -12.94
C LEU A 286 14.56 2.88 -14.01
N TYR A 287 14.39 4.14 -13.65
CA TYR A 287 13.98 5.20 -14.57
C TYR A 287 15.04 6.29 -14.65
N THR A 288 15.30 6.80 -15.87
CA THR A 288 16.16 7.99 -16.02
C THR A 288 15.45 9.24 -15.50
N PRO A 289 16.18 10.33 -15.21
CA PRO A 289 15.56 11.58 -14.79
C PRO A 289 14.48 12.10 -15.76
N GLU A 290 14.67 11.92 -17.07
CA GLU A 290 13.69 12.30 -18.08
C GLU A 290 12.42 11.44 -17.99
N ALA A 291 12.57 10.14 -17.74
CA ALA A 291 11.45 9.23 -17.57
C ALA A 291 10.67 9.54 -16.29
N LEU A 292 11.37 9.77 -15.17
CA LEU A 292 10.74 10.18 -13.91
C LEU A 292 9.96 11.48 -14.07
N LYS A 293 10.57 12.49 -14.72
CA LYS A 293 9.91 13.77 -14.99
C LYS A 293 8.65 13.57 -15.84
N ALA A 294 8.71 12.75 -16.88
CA ALA A 294 7.54 12.48 -17.73
C ALA A 294 6.41 11.79 -16.96
N GLY A 295 6.71 10.95 -15.98
CA GLY A 295 5.71 10.27 -15.16
C GLY A 295 5.12 11.12 -14.02
N ASP A 296 5.75 12.24 -13.68
CA ASP A 296 5.29 13.17 -12.64
C ASP A 296 4.46 14.34 -13.23
N GLU A 297 4.38 14.46 -14.56
CA GLU A 297 3.58 15.42 -15.34
C GLU A 297 2.19 14.87 -15.70
#